data_AF-A0A7Y2G5Z4-F1
#
_entry.id   AF-A0A7Y2G5Z4-F1
#
_cell.length_a   1.000
_cell.length_b   1.000
_cell.length_c   1.000
_cell.angle_alpha   90.00
_cell.angle_beta   90.00
_cell.angle_gamma   90.00
#
_symmetry.space_group_name_H-M   'P 1'
#
loop_
_entity.id
_entity.type
_entity.pdbx_description
1 polymer ?
#
loop_
_entity_poly.entity_id
_entity_poly.type
_entity_poly.pdbx_seq_one_letter_code
_entity_poly.pdbx_strand_id
1 'polypeptide(L)'
;DIMAGAYRRYDRHRQQIAISETLDQASRVFQAILQVILLECGNLLNEITDAAEFETEAGKRLARAALANYIAAAVIFPYQKFHQSAEELQYDLEALSRRFGASFEQVAHRLTTMQRPGLEGVPFFFLRIDAAGNVSKRFSAGVFPFARFGGSCPLWNVHETFRSPRKIQTQIIQLPDGDTYFSLARTVHGGGAGYGAPKAERAVALGCELKHANRLIYSKSVDLENIKPTPIGVTCRLCPRPGCASRAHPPLERRLIIDEYRQLATPFSFAFD
;
A
#
# COMPACT_ATOMS: atom_id res chain seq x y z
N ASP A 1 -12.04 16.92 -27.36
CA ASP A 1 -12.12 15.83 -26.37
C ASP A 1 -12.75 16.37 -25.09
N ILE A 2 -13.87 15.79 -24.65
CA ILE A 2 -14.65 16.26 -23.47
C ILE A 2 -13.94 15.88 -22.15
N MET A 3 -13.10 14.84 -22.15
CA MET A 3 -12.44 14.35 -20.94
C MET A 3 -11.14 15.08 -20.62
N ALA A 4 -10.43 15.62 -21.62
CA ALA A 4 -9.16 16.35 -21.45
C ALA A 4 -8.16 15.61 -20.54
N GLY A 5 -8.07 14.28 -20.68
CA GLY A 5 -7.20 13.42 -19.86
C GLY A 5 -7.75 13.06 -18.46
N ALA A 6 -8.94 13.53 -18.08
CA ALA A 6 -9.58 13.16 -16.82
C ALA A 6 -10.15 11.74 -16.87
N TYR A 7 -10.14 11.05 -15.72
CA TYR A 7 -10.82 9.76 -15.56
C TYR A 7 -12.32 9.89 -15.37
N ARG A 8 -12.77 11.04 -14.86
CA ARG A 8 -14.17 11.36 -14.64
C ARG A 8 -14.41 12.86 -14.81
N ARG A 9 -15.55 13.21 -15.39
CA ARG A 9 -16.07 14.58 -15.43
C ARG A 9 -17.55 14.59 -15.07
N TYR A 10 -17.96 15.52 -14.21
CA TYR A 10 -19.36 15.74 -13.89
C TYR A 10 -19.82 17.07 -14.48
N ASP A 11 -20.84 17.02 -15.34
CA ASP A 11 -21.53 18.21 -15.85
C ASP A 11 -22.72 18.53 -14.95
N ARG A 12 -22.62 19.64 -14.21
CA ARG A 12 -23.66 20.09 -13.28
C ARG A 12 -24.95 20.53 -13.98
N HIS A 13 -24.85 21.12 -15.18
CA HIS A 13 -26.02 21.63 -15.90
C HIS A 13 -26.84 20.49 -16.51
N ARG A 14 -26.15 19.46 -17.03
CA ARG A 14 -26.79 18.30 -17.63
C ARG A 14 -27.04 17.14 -16.66
N GLN A 15 -26.52 17.24 -15.43
CA GLN A 15 -26.51 16.16 -14.44
C GLN A 15 -25.94 14.84 -15.01
N GLN A 16 -24.90 14.96 -15.84
CA GLN A 16 -24.28 13.82 -16.52
C GLN A 16 -22.89 13.54 -15.95
N ILE A 17 -22.60 12.27 -15.71
CA ILE A 17 -21.28 11.79 -15.31
C ILE A 17 -20.64 11.10 -16.51
N ALA A 18 -19.58 11.69 -17.04
CA ALA A 18 -18.75 11.06 -18.05
C ALA A 18 -17.58 10.32 -17.37
N ILE A 19 -17.36 9.07 -17.78
CA ILE A 19 -16.30 8.20 -17.28
C ILE A 19 -15.38 7.83 -18.44
N SER A 20 -14.07 7.94 -18.25
CA SER A 20 -13.10 7.64 -19.31
C SER A 20 -13.18 6.19 -19.76
N GLU A 21 -13.13 5.97 -21.06
CA GLU A 21 -13.11 4.63 -21.64
C GLU A 21 -11.77 3.91 -21.44
N THR A 22 -10.72 4.66 -21.10
CA THR A 22 -9.39 4.10 -20.84
C THR A 22 -9.30 3.32 -19.53
N LEU A 23 -10.31 3.44 -18.66
CA LEU A 23 -10.36 2.76 -17.37
C LEU A 23 -10.83 1.32 -17.52
N ASP A 24 -10.25 0.43 -16.71
CA ASP A 24 -10.79 -0.90 -16.49
C ASP A 24 -12.13 -0.85 -15.75
N GLN A 25 -12.86 -1.97 -15.75
CA GLN A 25 -14.21 -2.02 -15.19
C GLN A 25 -14.25 -1.63 -13.70
N ALA A 26 -13.29 -2.14 -12.92
CA ALA A 26 -13.21 -1.85 -11.49
C ALA A 26 -12.99 -0.35 -11.21
N SER A 27 -12.14 0.31 -12.01
CA SER A 27 -11.91 1.75 -11.90
C SER A 27 -13.10 2.57 -12.38
N ARG A 28 -13.82 2.13 -13.44
CA ARG A 28 -15.05 2.80 -13.90
C ARG A 28 -16.12 2.81 -12.81
N VAL A 29 -16.38 1.66 -12.20
CA VAL A 29 -17.33 1.52 -11.09
C VAL A 29 -16.92 2.41 -9.92
N PHE A 30 -15.64 2.37 -9.53
CA PHE A 30 -15.14 3.22 -8.46
C PHE A 30 -15.30 4.72 -8.75
N GLN A 31 -14.97 5.17 -9.96
CA GLN A 31 -15.11 6.58 -10.32
C GLN A 31 -16.57 7.02 -10.34
N ALA A 32 -17.50 6.19 -10.81
CA ALA A 32 -18.93 6.47 -10.78
C ALA A 32 -19.43 6.61 -9.33
N ILE A 33 -19.15 5.61 -8.47
CA ILE A 33 -19.54 5.63 -7.06
C ILE A 33 -18.94 6.84 -6.34
N LEU A 34 -17.66 7.13 -6.55
CA LEU A 34 -17.00 8.28 -5.94
C LEU A 34 -17.72 9.60 -6.29
N GLN A 35 -18.24 9.74 -7.50
CA GLN A 35 -18.99 10.94 -7.88
C GLN A 35 -20.33 11.04 -7.19
N VAL A 36 -21.05 9.91 -7.06
CA VAL A 36 -22.29 9.84 -6.28
C VAL A 36 -22.00 10.24 -4.83
N ILE A 37 -20.95 9.69 -4.21
CA ILE A 37 -20.53 10.08 -2.85
C ILE A 37 -20.22 11.57 -2.74
N LEU A 38 -19.54 12.14 -3.73
CA LEU A 38 -19.24 13.58 -3.72
C LEU A 38 -20.48 14.46 -3.85
N LEU A 39 -21.56 13.96 -4.46
CA LEU A 39 -22.84 14.66 -4.60
C LEU A 39 -23.71 14.49 -3.34
N GLU A 40 -23.86 13.27 -2.86
CA GLU A 40 -24.79 12.91 -1.79
C GLU A 40 -24.21 13.13 -0.39
N CYS A 41 -22.91 12.88 -0.19
CA CYS A 41 -22.26 12.94 1.11
C CYS A 41 -21.50 14.25 1.33
N GLY A 42 -21.78 15.30 0.54
CA GLY A 42 -21.05 16.57 0.59
C GLY A 42 -21.03 17.20 1.98
N ASN A 43 -22.19 17.23 2.65
CA ASN A 43 -22.32 17.82 3.99
C ASN A 43 -21.55 17.01 5.05
N LEU A 44 -21.73 15.70 5.07
CA LEU A 44 -21.01 14.80 5.98
C LEU A 44 -19.48 14.91 5.81
N LEU A 45 -19.02 14.98 4.56
CA LEU A 45 -17.60 15.16 4.27
C LEU A 45 -17.08 16.49 4.82
N ASN A 46 -17.84 17.58 4.66
CA ASN A 46 -17.46 18.88 5.17
C ASN A 46 -17.43 18.87 6.70
N GLU A 47 -18.48 18.37 7.36
CA GLU A 47 -18.57 18.24 8.82
C GLU A 47 -17.36 17.53 9.43
N ILE A 48 -16.98 16.35 8.90
CA ILE A 48 -15.83 15.60 9.38
C ILE A 48 -14.53 16.38 9.17
N THR A 49 -14.37 17.07 8.03
CA THR A 49 -13.14 17.83 7.75
C THR A 49 -13.06 19.17 8.48
N ASP A 50 -14.19 19.78 8.80
CA ASP A 50 -14.29 21.04 9.54
C ASP A 50 -13.92 20.81 11.01
N ALA A 51 -14.29 19.65 11.57
CA ALA A 51 -13.96 19.26 12.94
C ALA A 51 -12.47 18.90 13.16
N ALA A 52 -11.70 18.67 12.09
CA ALA A 52 -10.33 18.14 12.17
C ALA A 52 -9.21 19.21 12.16
N GLU A 53 -9.57 20.51 12.24
CA GLU A 53 -8.65 21.64 12.45
C GLU A 53 -7.36 21.62 11.58
N PHE A 54 -7.50 21.43 10.26
CA PHE A 54 -6.35 21.41 9.36
C PHE A 54 -5.62 22.77 9.28
N GLU A 55 -4.29 22.74 9.29
CA GLU A 55 -3.42 23.93 9.15
C GLU A 55 -3.61 24.69 7.82
N THR A 56 -4.02 23.98 6.76
CA THR A 56 -4.18 24.57 5.42
C THR A 56 -5.43 24.09 4.72
N GLU A 57 -6.03 24.96 3.91
CA GLU A 57 -7.16 24.63 3.03
C GLU A 57 -6.82 23.52 2.02
N ALA A 58 -5.58 23.48 1.54
CA ALA A 58 -5.12 22.42 0.66
C ALA A 58 -5.12 21.05 1.38
N GLY A 59 -4.63 21.00 2.62
CA GLY A 59 -4.66 19.80 3.46
C GLY A 59 -6.09 19.33 3.73
N LYS A 60 -6.99 20.26 4.08
CA LYS A 60 -8.42 19.99 4.27
C LYS A 60 -9.08 19.38 3.02
N ARG A 61 -8.86 19.98 1.85
CA ARG A 61 -9.38 19.47 0.57
C ARG A 61 -8.82 18.09 0.23
N LEU A 62 -7.55 17.84 0.51
CA LEU A 62 -6.91 16.54 0.32
C LEU A 62 -7.54 15.48 1.24
N ALA A 63 -7.75 15.80 2.52
CA ALA A 63 -8.42 14.92 3.47
C ALA A 63 -9.87 14.63 3.04
N ARG A 64 -10.60 15.66 2.60
CA ARG A 64 -11.96 15.50 2.06
C ARG A 64 -11.99 14.53 0.87
N ALA A 65 -11.03 14.64 -0.04
CA ALA A 65 -10.92 13.72 -1.18
C ALA A 65 -10.58 12.29 -0.72
N ALA A 66 -9.69 12.13 0.27
CA ALA A 66 -9.36 10.83 0.86
C ALA A 66 -10.57 10.17 1.54
N LEU A 67 -11.37 10.94 2.29
CA LEU A 67 -12.62 10.46 2.92
C LEU A 67 -13.66 10.06 1.87
N ALA A 68 -13.82 10.84 0.79
CA ALA A 68 -14.72 10.46 -0.29
C ALA A 68 -14.31 9.13 -0.96
N ASN A 69 -13.00 8.93 -1.18
CA ASN A 69 -12.45 7.66 -1.67
C ASN A 69 -12.72 6.51 -0.69
N TYR A 70 -12.57 6.76 0.62
CA TYR A 70 -12.86 5.79 1.66
C TYR A 70 -14.32 5.36 1.66
N ILE A 71 -15.26 6.32 1.62
CA ILE A 71 -16.70 6.02 1.58
C ILE A 71 -17.05 5.26 0.30
N ALA A 72 -16.51 5.68 -0.86
CA ALA A 72 -16.72 4.96 -2.12
C ALA A 72 -16.24 3.50 -2.05
N ALA A 73 -15.06 3.26 -1.48
CA ALA A 73 -14.58 1.91 -1.22
C ALA A 73 -15.51 1.15 -0.25
N ALA A 74 -16.01 1.78 0.81
CA ALA A 74 -16.92 1.15 1.77
C ALA A 74 -18.29 0.78 1.16
N VAL A 75 -18.73 1.49 0.11
CA VAL A 75 -19.92 1.13 -0.67
C VAL A 75 -19.66 -0.10 -1.55
N ILE A 76 -18.51 -0.17 -2.23
CA ILE A 76 -18.12 -1.35 -3.03
C ILE A 76 -17.89 -2.57 -2.14
N PHE A 77 -17.33 -2.36 -0.96
CA PHE A 77 -16.97 -3.37 0.02
C PHE A 77 -17.73 -3.16 1.34
N PRO A 78 -19.04 -3.47 1.40
CA PRO A 78 -19.82 -3.36 2.63
C PRO A 78 -19.14 -4.11 3.76
N TYR A 79 -18.91 -3.43 4.90
CA TYR A 79 -17.96 -3.87 5.91
C TYR A 79 -18.15 -5.33 6.35
N GLN A 80 -19.35 -5.70 6.81
CA GLN A 80 -19.64 -7.06 7.31
C GLN A 80 -19.48 -8.12 6.22
N LYS A 81 -20.05 -7.88 5.03
CA LYS A 81 -19.97 -8.82 3.90
C LYS A 81 -18.52 -9.03 3.44
N PHE A 82 -17.74 -7.95 3.39
CA PHE A 82 -16.34 -8.02 3.01
C PHE A 82 -15.48 -8.68 4.09
N HIS A 83 -15.69 -8.33 5.37
CA HIS A 83 -15.02 -8.97 6.52
C HIS A 83 -15.23 -10.47 6.52
N GLN A 84 -16.49 -10.91 6.49
CA GLN A 84 -16.84 -12.34 6.44
C GLN A 84 -16.17 -13.04 5.25
N SER A 85 -16.25 -12.43 4.06
CA SER A 85 -15.61 -12.99 2.86
C SER A 85 -14.09 -13.09 3.00
N ALA A 86 -13.45 -12.11 3.65
CA ALA A 86 -12.01 -12.11 3.89
C ALA A 86 -11.60 -13.24 4.85
N GLU A 87 -12.35 -13.47 5.93
CA GLU A 87 -12.10 -14.60 6.83
C GLU A 87 -12.31 -15.95 6.14
N GLU A 88 -13.44 -16.14 5.45
CA GLU A 88 -13.79 -17.39 4.75
C GLU A 88 -12.76 -17.77 3.69
N LEU A 89 -12.28 -16.78 2.92
CA LEU A 89 -11.29 -16.97 1.87
C LEU A 89 -9.85 -16.91 2.40
N GLN A 90 -9.66 -16.84 3.73
CA GLN A 90 -8.34 -16.76 4.36
C GLN A 90 -7.49 -15.65 3.75
N TYR A 91 -8.11 -14.49 3.53
CA TYR A 91 -7.48 -13.31 2.96
C TYR A 91 -6.86 -13.53 1.57
N ASP A 92 -7.42 -14.40 0.73
CA ASP A 92 -7.04 -14.49 -0.69
C ASP A 92 -7.48 -13.23 -1.46
N LEU A 93 -6.53 -12.33 -1.72
CA LEU A 93 -6.76 -11.06 -2.44
C LEU A 93 -7.29 -11.28 -3.85
N GLU A 94 -6.89 -12.35 -4.55
CA GLU A 94 -7.36 -12.62 -5.92
C GLU A 94 -8.79 -13.16 -5.92
N ALA A 95 -9.10 -14.07 -5.00
CA ALA A 95 -10.48 -14.55 -4.82
C ALA A 95 -11.43 -13.42 -4.39
N LEU A 96 -11.00 -12.56 -3.46
CA LEU A 96 -11.73 -11.36 -3.06
C LEU A 96 -11.92 -10.38 -4.22
N SER A 97 -10.88 -10.16 -5.03
CA SER A 97 -10.96 -9.30 -6.23
C SER A 97 -12.04 -9.78 -7.19
N ARG A 98 -12.11 -11.10 -7.43
CA ARG A 98 -13.16 -11.71 -8.25
C ARG A 98 -14.55 -11.58 -7.61
N ARG A 99 -14.68 -11.87 -6.31
CA ARG A 99 -15.98 -11.84 -5.59
C ARG A 99 -16.61 -10.44 -5.58
N PHE A 100 -15.80 -9.38 -5.48
CA PHE A 100 -16.28 -8.00 -5.39
C PHE A 100 -16.13 -7.20 -6.70
N GLY A 101 -15.67 -7.84 -7.79
CA GLY A 101 -15.46 -7.16 -9.08
C GLY A 101 -14.47 -5.99 -9.01
N ALA A 102 -13.45 -6.11 -8.15
CA ALA A 102 -12.51 -5.04 -7.83
C ALA A 102 -11.07 -5.41 -8.19
N SER A 103 -10.20 -4.39 -8.26
CA SER A 103 -8.78 -4.63 -8.51
C SER A 103 -8.04 -5.10 -7.25
N PHE A 104 -6.87 -5.71 -7.45
CA PHE A 104 -5.98 -6.13 -6.37
C PHE A 104 -5.62 -4.97 -5.44
N GLU A 105 -5.34 -3.79 -5.99
CA GLU A 105 -5.03 -2.59 -5.18
C GLU A 105 -6.23 -2.15 -4.33
N GLN A 106 -7.45 -2.20 -4.87
CA GLN A 106 -8.66 -1.82 -4.13
C GLN A 106 -8.95 -2.78 -2.97
N VAL A 107 -8.82 -4.09 -3.20
CA VAL A 107 -8.98 -5.11 -2.15
C VAL A 107 -7.91 -4.95 -1.07
N ALA A 108 -6.64 -4.83 -1.46
CA ALA A 108 -5.54 -4.61 -0.53
C ALA A 108 -5.75 -3.34 0.32
N HIS A 109 -6.19 -2.25 -0.29
CA HIS A 109 -6.50 -1.02 0.43
C HIS A 109 -7.73 -1.17 1.35
N ARG A 110 -8.76 -1.94 0.94
CA ARG A 110 -9.91 -2.15 1.82
C ARG A 110 -9.52 -2.93 3.07
N LEU A 111 -8.66 -3.93 2.93
CA LEU A 111 -8.17 -4.75 4.04
C LEU A 111 -7.46 -3.93 5.13
N THR A 112 -6.82 -2.80 4.80
CA THR A 112 -6.20 -1.93 5.82
C THR A 112 -7.20 -1.12 6.66
N THR A 113 -8.51 -1.26 6.42
CA THR A 113 -9.55 -0.46 7.09
C THR A 113 -10.54 -1.29 7.89
N MET A 114 -10.24 -2.58 8.10
CA MET A 114 -11.08 -3.55 8.78
C MET A 114 -10.90 -3.52 10.31
N GLN A 115 -11.02 -2.33 10.92
CA GLN A 115 -10.77 -2.12 12.36
C GLN A 115 -12.00 -1.58 13.10
N ARG A 116 -13.20 -1.98 12.68
CA ARG A 116 -14.42 -1.72 13.46
C ARG A 116 -14.38 -2.51 14.77
N PRO A 117 -14.57 -1.86 15.93
CA PRO A 117 -14.60 -2.55 17.22
C PRO A 117 -15.56 -3.75 17.24
N GLY A 118 -15.07 -4.90 17.71
CA GLY A 118 -15.83 -6.15 17.80
C GLY A 118 -16.00 -6.90 16.48
N LEU A 119 -15.45 -6.38 15.38
CA LEU A 119 -15.41 -7.04 14.07
C LEU A 119 -14.12 -6.69 13.33
N GLU A 120 -13.00 -6.80 14.03
CA GLU A 120 -11.66 -6.52 13.52
C GLU A 120 -11.19 -7.64 12.57
N GLY A 121 -10.51 -7.25 11.50
CA GLY A 121 -9.76 -8.15 10.63
C GLY A 121 -8.30 -8.27 11.05
N VAL A 122 -7.46 -8.83 10.18
CA VAL A 122 -6.00 -8.75 10.33
C VAL A 122 -5.55 -7.28 10.18
N PRO A 123 -4.76 -6.74 11.12
CA PRO A 123 -4.26 -5.38 11.03
C PRO A 123 -3.15 -5.28 9.97
N PHE A 124 -3.53 -4.88 8.76
CA PHE A 124 -2.61 -4.73 7.64
C PHE A 124 -1.99 -3.34 7.54
N PHE A 125 -0.73 -3.31 7.12
CA PHE A 125 -0.11 -2.16 6.46
C PHE A 125 -0.12 -2.35 4.94
N PHE A 126 -0.10 -1.24 4.22
CA PHE A 126 -0.08 -1.17 2.76
C PHE A 126 0.94 -0.15 2.28
N LEU A 127 1.70 -0.52 1.25
CA LEU A 127 2.55 0.40 0.49
C LEU A 127 2.32 0.21 -1.01
N ARG A 128 2.35 1.33 -1.75
CA ARG A 128 2.41 1.30 -3.21
C ARG A 128 3.67 1.98 -3.71
N ILE A 129 4.51 1.23 -4.40
CA ILE A 129 5.84 1.66 -4.85
C ILE A 129 5.97 1.52 -6.37
N ASP A 130 6.83 2.30 -7.01
CA ASP A 130 7.21 2.10 -8.41
C ASP A 130 8.57 1.39 -8.54
N ALA A 131 8.99 1.10 -9.77
CA ALA A 131 10.26 0.41 -10.03
C ALA A 131 11.50 1.24 -9.62
N ALA A 132 11.36 2.56 -9.49
CA ALA A 132 12.42 3.44 -9.01
C ALA A 132 12.47 3.53 -7.47
N GLY A 133 11.53 2.88 -6.77
CA GLY A 133 11.46 2.87 -5.31
C GLY A 133 10.65 4.04 -4.73
N ASN A 134 9.94 4.82 -5.54
CA ASN A 134 9.11 5.91 -5.04
C ASN A 134 7.82 5.35 -4.46
N VAL A 135 7.59 5.60 -3.17
CA VAL A 135 6.35 5.19 -2.50
C VAL A 135 5.30 6.28 -2.65
N SER A 136 4.20 5.95 -3.32
CA SER A 136 3.11 6.88 -3.67
C SER A 136 1.87 6.74 -2.78
N LYS A 137 1.75 5.68 -1.99
CA LYS A 137 0.66 5.48 -1.02
C LYS A 137 1.15 4.68 0.17
N ARG A 138 0.66 5.03 1.36
CA ARG A 138 0.92 4.35 2.64
C ARG A 138 -0.37 4.32 3.44
N PHE A 139 -0.74 3.15 3.95
CA PHE A 139 -1.85 2.99 4.89
C PHE A 139 -1.45 1.97 5.94
N SER A 140 -1.97 2.11 7.16
CA SER A 140 -1.77 1.16 8.23
C SER A 140 -2.99 1.11 9.14
N ALA A 141 -3.38 -0.10 9.52
CA ALA A 141 -4.39 -0.36 10.54
C ALA A 141 -3.93 -0.03 11.98
N GLY A 142 -2.63 0.15 12.19
CA GLY A 142 -2.01 0.42 13.50
C GLY A 142 -0.66 1.15 13.39
N VAL A 143 0.09 1.18 14.49
CA VAL A 143 1.43 1.79 14.52
C VAL A 143 2.40 0.86 13.77
N PHE A 144 2.72 1.23 12.53
CA PHE A 144 3.64 0.46 11.70
C PHE A 144 4.85 1.33 11.32
N PRO A 145 6.09 0.82 11.41
CA PRO A 145 7.29 1.64 11.21
C PRO A 145 7.39 2.32 9.83
N PHE A 146 6.71 1.78 8.81
CA PHE A 146 6.66 2.38 7.48
C PHE A 146 5.47 3.34 7.26
N ALA A 147 4.69 3.66 8.30
CA ALA A 147 3.51 4.51 8.17
C ALA A 147 3.85 5.94 7.72
N ARG A 148 5.04 6.46 8.09
CA ARG A 148 5.51 7.81 7.71
C ARG A 148 6.65 7.80 6.70
N PHE A 149 7.69 6.99 6.93
CA PHE A 149 8.92 6.99 6.12
C PHE A 149 9.36 5.57 5.76
N GLY A 150 10.20 5.45 4.73
CA GLY A 150 10.79 4.19 4.30
C GLY A 150 10.00 3.40 3.27
N GLY A 151 10.39 2.13 3.13
CA GLY A 151 9.84 1.17 2.17
C GLY A 151 10.74 0.95 0.95
N SER A 152 11.98 1.45 0.99
CA SER A 152 12.94 1.41 -0.12
C SER A 152 14.12 0.46 0.13
N CYS A 153 14.03 -0.41 1.13
CA CYS A 153 15.09 -1.37 1.39
C CYS A 153 15.13 -2.40 0.24
N PRO A 154 16.26 -2.54 -0.49
CA PRO A 154 16.34 -3.45 -1.64
C PRO A 154 16.25 -4.93 -1.24
N LEU A 155 16.43 -5.25 0.05
CA LEU A 155 16.25 -6.61 0.60
C LEU A 155 14.76 -6.98 0.79
N TRP A 156 13.86 -6.00 0.71
CA TRP A 156 12.43 -6.25 0.71
C TRP A 156 11.96 -6.62 -0.70
N ASN A 157 11.36 -7.79 -0.85
CA ASN A 157 11.03 -8.41 -2.13
C ASN A 157 9.96 -7.67 -2.94
N VAL A 158 9.35 -6.61 -2.40
CA VAL A 158 8.44 -5.74 -3.16
C VAL A 158 9.10 -5.22 -4.45
N HIS A 159 10.40 -4.95 -4.42
CA HIS A 159 11.16 -4.51 -5.59
C HIS A 159 11.39 -5.62 -6.63
N GLU A 160 11.37 -6.88 -6.21
CA GLU A 160 11.56 -8.03 -7.10
C GLU A 160 10.29 -8.37 -7.91
N THR A 161 9.14 -7.88 -7.46
CA THR A 161 7.85 -8.10 -8.14
C THR A 161 7.84 -7.59 -9.57
N PHE A 162 8.60 -6.52 -9.88
CA PHE A 162 8.73 -5.98 -11.24
C PHE A 162 9.40 -6.97 -12.23
N ARG A 163 10.17 -7.93 -11.74
CA ARG A 163 10.77 -9.00 -12.58
C ARG A 163 9.80 -10.13 -12.90
N SER A 164 8.72 -10.25 -12.14
CA SER A 164 7.66 -11.25 -12.37
C SER A 164 6.27 -10.62 -12.21
N PRO A 165 5.87 -9.77 -13.18
CA PRO A 165 4.62 -9.04 -13.07
C PRO A 165 3.42 -9.96 -12.82
N ARG A 166 2.47 -9.46 -12.01
CA ARG A 166 1.24 -10.15 -11.60
C ARG A 166 1.41 -11.41 -10.77
N LYS A 167 2.63 -11.86 -10.47
CA LYS A 167 2.90 -12.94 -9.51
C LYS A 167 2.90 -12.37 -8.09
N ILE A 168 2.16 -13.02 -7.18
CA ILE A 168 2.25 -12.70 -5.75
C ILE A 168 3.55 -13.29 -5.22
N GLN A 169 4.33 -12.47 -4.54
CA GLN A 169 5.52 -12.88 -3.83
C GLN A 169 5.32 -12.65 -2.34
N THR A 170 5.82 -13.56 -1.51
CA THR A 170 5.75 -13.47 -0.06
C THR A 170 7.14 -13.43 0.54
N GLN A 171 7.29 -12.75 1.68
CA GLN A 171 8.53 -12.70 2.42
C GLN A 171 8.23 -12.45 3.90
N ILE A 172 8.98 -13.10 4.78
CA ILE A 172 9.01 -12.74 6.19
C ILE A 172 10.18 -11.80 6.39
N ILE A 173 9.88 -10.61 6.87
CA ILE A 173 10.83 -9.51 7.05
C ILE A 173 10.97 -9.21 8.53
N GLN A 174 12.17 -8.85 8.95
CA GLN A 174 12.45 -8.41 10.32
C GLN A 174 13.04 -7.01 10.32
N LEU A 175 12.46 -6.13 11.13
CA LEU A 175 12.93 -4.77 11.33
C LEU A 175 14.07 -4.69 12.35
N PRO A 176 14.82 -3.58 12.40
CA PRO A 176 15.97 -3.46 13.29
C PRO A 176 15.65 -3.57 14.79
N ASP A 177 14.41 -3.28 15.18
CA ASP A 177 13.87 -3.46 16.54
C ASP A 177 13.58 -4.93 16.90
N GLY A 178 13.61 -5.83 15.92
CA GLY A 178 13.35 -7.26 16.09
C GLY A 178 11.96 -7.69 15.64
N ASP A 179 11.05 -6.75 15.37
CA ASP A 179 9.68 -7.05 14.97
C ASP A 179 9.65 -7.76 13.62
N THR A 180 8.84 -8.81 13.54
CA THR A 180 8.71 -9.66 12.36
C THR A 180 7.34 -9.52 11.72
N TYR A 181 7.34 -9.43 10.39
CA TYR A 181 6.14 -9.24 9.60
C TYR A 181 6.10 -10.22 8.44
N PHE A 182 4.90 -10.66 8.13
CA PHE A 182 4.61 -11.37 6.89
C PHE A 182 4.20 -10.34 5.84
N SER A 183 4.97 -10.26 4.75
CA SER A 183 4.72 -9.36 3.63
C SER A 183 4.32 -10.16 2.39
N LEU A 184 3.33 -9.64 1.67
CA LEU A 184 2.96 -10.08 0.34
C LEU A 184 3.02 -8.90 -0.62
N ALA A 185 3.50 -9.12 -1.84
CA ALA A 185 3.63 -8.07 -2.84
C ALA A 185 3.30 -8.57 -4.24
N ARG A 186 2.75 -7.68 -5.08
CA ARG A 186 2.39 -7.96 -6.48
C ARG A 186 2.38 -6.68 -7.29
N THR A 187 2.76 -6.75 -8.58
CA THR A 187 2.60 -5.60 -9.47
C THR A 187 1.13 -5.33 -9.81
N VAL A 188 0.83 -4.06 -10.00
CA VAL A 188 -0.43 -3.50 -10.47
C VAL A 188 -0.14 -2.46 -11.55
N HIS A 189 -1.11 -2.20 -12.42
CA HIS A 189 -0.97 -1.20 -13.48
C HIS A 189 -2.02 -0.11 -13.31
N GLY A 190 -1.66 1.13 -13.60
CA GLY A 190 -2.60 2.21 -13.82
C GLY A 190 -2.22 3.01 -15.07
N GLY A 191 -3.08 3.94 -15.49
CA GLY A 191 -2.84 4.73 -16.71
C GLY A 191 -3.72 4.28 -17.88
N GLY A 192 -3.42 4.79 -19.07
CA GLY A 192 -4.27 4.67 -20.25
C GLY A 192 -4.31 3.25 -20.84
N ALA A 193 -5.46 2.91 -21.42
CA ALA A 193 -5.62 1.75 -22.30
C ALA A 193 -5.20 2.11 -23.72
N GLY A 194 -4.65 1.13 -24.45
CA GLY A 194 -4.23 1.29 -25.85
C GLY A 194 -2.74 1.04 -26.09
N TYR A 195 -2.40 0.83 -27.36
CA TYR A 195 -1.02 0.73 -27.82
C TYR A 195 -0.34 2.11 -27.76
N GLY A 196 0.88 2.19 -27.22
CA GLY A 196 1.61 3.45 -27.07
C GLY A 196 1.13 4.38 -25.94
N ALA A 197 0.03 4.05 -25.25
CA ALA A 197 -0.45 4.85 -24.13
C ALA A 197 0.51 4.75 -22.92
N PRO A 198 0.80 5.86 -22.21
CA PRO A 198 1.58 5.82 -20.98
C PRO A 198 0.92 4.92 -19.93
N LYS A 199 1.68 3.95 -19.43
CA LYS A 199 1.29 3.03 -18.35
C LYS A 199 2.19 3.23 -17.16
N ALA A 200 1.59 3.31 -15.98
CA ALA A 200 2.30 3.34 -14.72
C ALA A 200 2.24 1.94 -14.10
N GLU A 201 3.33 1.20 -14.20
CA GLU A 201 3.52 -0.03 -13.45
C GLU A 201 3.97 0.31 -12.02
N ARG A 202 3.35 -0.35 -11.05
CA ARG A 202 3.61 -0.17 -9.62
C ARG A 202 3.56 -1.54 -8.95
N ALA A 203 4.04 -1.63 -7.72
CA ALA A 203 3.84 -2.78 -6.85
C ALA A 203 3.03 -2.36 -5.62
N VAL A 204 2.09 -3.21 -5.24
CA VAL A 204 1.39 -3.12 -3.96
C VAL A 204 2.03 -4.15 -3.03
N ALA A 205 2.49 -3.69 -1.88
CA ALA A 205 2.85 -4.52 -0.75
C ALA A 205 1.78 -4.40 0.33
N LEU A 206 1.34 -5.54 0.84
CA LEU A 206 0.48 -5.66 2.02
C LEU A 206 1.24 -6.48 3.05
N GLY A 207 1.08 -6.20 4.34
CA GLY A 207 1.65 -7.08 5.34
C GLY A 207 1.06 -6.88 6.72
N CYS A 208 1.34 -7.82 7.61
CA CYS A 208 0.87 -7.84 8.98
C CYS A 208 1.96 -8.41 9.88
N GLU A 209 1.82 -8.23 11.20
CA GLU A 209 2.68 -8.93 12.15
C GLU A 209 2.66 -10.44 11.91
N LEU A 210 3.80 -11.10 12.12
CA LEU A 210 3.97 -12.52 11.84
C LEU A 210 2.94 -13.40 12.60
N LYS A 211 2.52 -12.98 13.80
CA LYS A 211 1.49 -13.66 14.60
C LYS A 211 0.13 -13.82 13.90
N HIS A 212 -0.14 -12.98 12.88
CA HIS A 212 -1.38 -13.04 12.10
C HIS A 212 -1.21 -13.81 10.78
N ALA A 213 0.01 -14.21 10.42
CA ALA A 213 0.30 -14.81 9.12
C ALA A 213 -0.48 -16.10 8.87
N ASN A 214 -0.71 -16.91 9.91
CA ASN A 214 -1.47 -18.17 9.83
C ASN A 214 -2.92 -18.01 9.33
N ARG A 215 -3.48 -16.80 9.38
CA ARG A 215 -4.81 -16.48 8.85
C ARG A 215 -4.83 -16.29 7.33
N LEU A 216 -3.66 -16.11 6.71
CA LEU A 216 -3.53 -15.83 5.29
C LEU A 216 -3.25 -17.12 4.52
N ILE A 217 -3.96 -17.31 3.41
CA ILE A 217 -3.74 -18.43 2.49
C ILE A 217 -2.28 -18.52 2.01
N TYR A 218 -1.62 -17.36 1.90
CA TYR A 218 -0.27 -17.20 1.38
C TYR A 218 0.82 -17.73 2.31
N SER A 219 0.52 -17.96 3.59
CA SER A 219 1.48 -18.53 4.53
C SER A 219 1.50 -20.07 4.52
N LYS A 220 0.51 -20.73 3.88
CA LYS A 220 0.35 -22.19 3.95
C LYS A 220 1.54 -23.00 3.45
N SER A 221 2.31 -22.44 2.52
CA SER A 221 3.51 -23.10 1.95
C SER A 221 4.81 -22.67 2.65
N VAL A 222 4.72 -21.86 3.70
CA VAL A 222 5.85 -21.32 4.43
C VAL A 222 5.89 -21.94 5.81
N ASP A 223 7.01 -22.55 6.16
CA ASP A 223 7.28 -22.98 7.53
C ASP A 223 7.56 -21.75 8.40
N LEU A 224 6.52 -21.21 9.03
CA LEU A 224 6.58 -19.98 9.81
C LEU A 224 7.46 -20.09 11.06
N GLU A 225 7.70 -21.30 11.56
CA GLU A 225 8.47 -21.54 12.79
C GLU A 225 9.98 -21.58 12.50
N ASN A 226 10.37 -22.19 11.38
CA ASN A 226 11.79 -22.41 11.06
C ASN A 226 12.36 -21.44 10.01
N ILE A 227 11.51 -20.65 9.35
CA ILE A 227 11.99 -19.67 8.36
C ILE A 227 12.73 -18.52 9.03
N LYS A 228 13.98 -18.33 8.61
CA LYS A 228 14.78 -17.17 9.03
C LYS A 228 14.24 -15.90 8.38
N PRO A 229 13.75 -14.91 9.15
CA PRO A 229 13.30 -13.64 8.60
C PRO A 229 14.42 -12.91 7.86
N THR A 230 14.09 -12.24 6.75
CA THR A 230 15.05 -11.39 6.05
C THR A 230 15.27 -10.10 6.86
N PRO A 231 16.50 -9.79 7.30
CA PRO A 231 16.78 -8.59 8.07
C PRO A 231 16.76 -7.36 7.16
N ILE A 232 15.65 -6.64 7.15
CA ILE A 232 15.50 -5.41 6.37
C ILE A 232 15.67 -4.17 7.28
N GLY A 233 15.70 -2.99 6.67
CA GLY A 233 15.61 -1.70 7.36
C GLY A 233 14.52 -0.81 6.76
N VAL A 234 14.22 0.30 7.42
CA VAL A 234 13.21 1.27 6.94
C VAL A 234 13.74 2.06 5.73
N THR A 235 14.97 2.57 5.85
CA THR A 235 15.78 3.22 4.81
C THR A 235 17.25 3.12 5.20
N CYS A 236 18.19 3.10 4.25
CA CYS A 236 19.63 2.99 4.54
C CYS A 236 20.11 4.08 5.52
N ARG A 237 19.58 5.30 5.41
CA ARG A 237 19.94 6.45 6.26
C ARG A 237 19.52 6.30 7.72
N LEU A 238 18.55 5.45 8.02
CA LEU A 238 18.04 5.19 9.37
C LEU A 238 18.31 3.75 9.84
N CYS A 239 18.88 2.90 8.98
CA CYS A 239 19.09 1.49 9.29
C CYS A 239 20.39 1.31 10.07
N PRO A 240 20.36 0.79 11.31
CA PRO A 240 21.55 0.59 12.13
C PRO A 240 22.28 -0.72 11.82
N ARG A 241 21.74 -1.60 10.97
CA ARG A 241 22.28 -2.95 10.77
C ARG A 241 23.72 -2.93 10.23
N PRO A 242 24.71 -3.52 10.94
CA PRO A 242 26.04 -3.79 10.38
C PRO A 242 25.96 -4.73 9.19
N GLY A 243 27.05 -4.86 8.43
CA GLY A 243 27.21 -6.03 7.56
C GLY A 243 26.31 -6.06 6.32
N CYS A 244 25.52 -5.01 6.07
CA CYS A 244 24.60 -4.99 4.94
C CYS A 244 25.34 -4.68 3.62
N ALA A 245 25.56 -5.71 2.80
CA ALA A 245 26.19 -5.56 1.49
C ALA A 245 25.36 -4.70 0.52
N SER A 246 24.03 -4.68 0.67
CA SER A 246 23.12 -3.87 -0.14
C SER A 246 22.95 -2.42 0.32
N ARG A 247 23.77 -1.95 1.27
CA ARG A 247 23.64 -0.60 1.83
C ARG A 247 24.03 0.47 0.81
N ALA A 248 23.07 1.32 0.44
CA ALA A 248 23.29 2.40 -0.53
C ALA A 248 23.77 3.73 0.09
N HIS A 249 23.45 3.98 1.36
CA HIS A 249 23.83 5.21 2.06
C HIS A 249 24.29 4.93 3.49
N PRO A 250 25.22 5.74 4.02
CA PRO A 250 25.61 5.66 5.42
C PRO A 250 24.43 6.06 6.34
N PRO A 251 24.32 5.46 7.54
CA PRO A 251 23.35 5.92 8.54
C PRO A 251 23.64 7.36 8.98
N LEU A 252 22.59 8.17 9.18
CA LEU A 252 22.73 9.57 9.61
C LEU A 252 23.19 9.70 11.06
N GLU A 253 22.75 8.77 11.92
CA GLU A 253 23.00 8.82 13.37
C GLU A 253 24.24 8.02 13.78
N ARG A 254 25.07 7.59 12.82
CA ARG A 254 26.27 6.80 13.11
C ARG A 254 27.51 7.46 12.53
N ARG A 255 28.58 7.48 13.32
CA ARG A 255 29.89 7.94 12.86
C ARG A 255 30.46 6.98 11.83
N LEU A 256 30.75 7.46 10.63
CA LEU A 256 31.45 6.70 9.61
C LEU A 256 32.88 6.35 10.05
N ILE A 257 33.29 5.12 9.75
CA ILE A 257 34.65 4.65 9.95
C ILE A 257 35.26 4.45 8.56
N ILE A 258 36.25 5.27 8.24
CA ILE A 258 37.03 5.15 7.02
C ILE A 258 38.37 4.55 7.43
N ASP A 259 38.64 3.33 6.96
CA ASP A 259 39.87 2.59 7.25
C ASP A 259 40.60 2.35 5.92
N GLU A 260 41.76 2.97 5.76
CA GLU A 260 42.58 2.87 4.54
C GLU A 260 43.27 1.50 4.43
N TYR A 261 43.42 0.77 5.53
CA TYR A 261 44.11 -0.52 5.59
C TYR A 261 43.14 -1.71 5.58
N ARG A 262 41.84 -1.46 5.77
CA ARG A 262 40.81 -2.49 5.81
C ARG A 262 39.56 -2.10 5.02
N GLN A 263 39.35 -2.79 3.91
CA GLN A 263 38.09 -2.71 3.16
C GLN A 263 37.16 -3.87 3.56
N LEU A 264 35.98 -3.54 4.09
CA LEU A 264 34.94 -4.52 4.37
C LEU A 264 34.16 -4.89 3.10
N ALA A 265 33.52 -6.06 3.09
CA ALA A 265 32.58 -6.47 2.03
C ALA A 265 31.30 -5.60 2.00
N THR A 266 31.13 -4.70 2.97
CA THR A 266 30.03 -3.73 3.01
C THR A 266 30.48 -2.37 2.49
N PRO A 267 29.62 -1.63 1.77
CA PRO A 267 29.98 -0.31 1.24
C PRO A 267 30.35 0.74 2.29
N PHE A 268 29.80 0.65 3.51
CA PHE A 268 30.05 1.60 4.59
C PHE A 268 30.30 0.88 5.91
N SER A 269 31.38 1.25 6.59
CA SER A 269 31.66 0.89 7.98
C SER A 269 31.29 2.07 8.89
N PHE A 270 30.75 1.79 10.08
CA PHE A 270 30.35 2.83 11.04
C PHE A 270 30.36 2.28 12.47
N ALA A 271 30.48 3.18 13.43
CA ALA A 271 30.51 2.91 14.86
C ALA A 271 29.20 2.27 15.37
N PHE A 272 29.30 1.38 16.35
CA PHE A 272 28.17 0.62 16.93
C PHE A 272 27.79 1.07 18.34
N ASP A 273 28.69 1.82 18.95
CA ASP A 273 28.58 2.71 20.11
C ASP A 273 27.57 3.85 19.88
#